data_AF-A0A359F264-F1
#
_entry.id   AF-A0A359F264-F1
#
_cell.length_a   1.000
_cell.length_b   1.000
_cell.length_c   1.000
_cell.angle_alpha   90.00
_cell.angle_beta   90.00
_cell.angle_gamma   90.00
#
_symmetry.space_group_name_H-M   'P 1'
#
loop_
_entity.id
_entity.type
_entity.pdbx_description
1 polymer ?
#
loop_
_entity_poly.entity_id
_entity_poly.type
_entity_poly.pdbx_seq_one_letter_code
_entity_poly.pdbx_strand_id
1 'polypeptide(L)' 'YPNVDFYSGLIYQAMGFPMDMFTVLFAIPRTAGWLAHYRELLDQDARIARPRQTYSGAPVRDYVPLTERA' A
#
# COMPACT_ATOMS: atom_id res chain seq x y z
N TYR A 1 -16.03 -7.10 16.47
CA TYR A 1 -16.05 -5.71 16.95
C TYR A 1 -15.75 -4.78 15.77
N PRO A 2 -16.46 -3.66 15.61
CA PRO A 2 -16.19 -2.67 14.57
C PRO A 2 -14.82 -2.01 14.77
N ASN A 3 -14.12 -1.71 13.67
CA ASN A 3 -12.85 -0.98 13.69
C ASN A 3 -13.07 0.54 13.75
N VAL A 4 -11.98 1.32 13.83
CA VAL A 4 -12.04 2.79 13.89
C VAL A 4 -12.70 3.41 12.65
N ASP A 5 -12.53 2.78 11.49
CA ASP A 5 -13.07 3.28 10.21
C ASP A 5 -14.60 3.26 10.20
N PHE A 6 -15.22 2.28 10.87
CA PHE A 6 -16.66 2.12 10.97
C PHE A 6 -17.36 3.37 11.55
N TYR A 7 -16.76 3.99 12.57
CA TYR A 7 -17.32 5.21 13.20
C TYR A 7 -16.77 6.49 12.60
N SER A 8 -15.51 6.52 12.17
CA SER A 8 -14.89 7.72 11.62
C SER A 8 -15.58 8.22 10.34
N GLY A 9 -16.06 7.31 9.47
CA GLY A 9 -16.81 7.69 8.27
C GLY A 9 -18.12 8.42 8.58
N LEU A 10 -18.86 7.97 9.60
CA LEU A 10 -20.08 8.64 10.07
C LEU A 10 -19.77 10.03 10.65
N ILE A 11 -18.67 10.15 11.39
CA ILE A 11 -18.21 11.43 11.95
C ILE A 11 -17.83 12.41 10.82
N TYR A 12 -17.05 11.97 9.83
CA TYR A 12 -16.67 12.84 8.70
C TYR A 12 -17.87 13.27 7.86
N GLN A 13 -18.85 12.39 7.66
CA GLN A 13 -20.11 12.73 7.02
C GLN A 13 -20.92 13.75 7.83
N ALA A 14 -21.00 13.59 9.15
CA ALA A 14 -21.66 14.53 10.04
C ALA A 14 -20.96 15.91 10.07
N MET A 15 -19.64 15.94 9.85
CA MET A 15 -18.84 17.17 9.70
C MET A 15 -18.98 17.83 8.33
N GLY A 16 -19.69 17.20 7.37
CA GLY A 16 -19.94 17.76 6.04
C GLY A 16 -18.81 17.57 5.03
N PHE A 17 -17.85 16.68 5.30
CA PHE A 17 -16.83 16.35 4.31
C PHE A 17 -17.39 15.45 3.22
N PRO A 18 -17.03 15.68 1.94
CA PRO A 18 -17.40 14.76 0.87
C PRO A 18 -16.64 13.43 1.06
N MET A 19 -17.28 12.33 0.66
CA MET A 19 -16.82 10.97 0.97
C MET A 19 -15.46 10.62 0.33
N ASP A 20 -15.15 11.25 -0.80
CA ASP A 20 -13.86 11.16 -1.49
C ASP A 20 -12.69 11.76 -0.69
N MET A 21 -12.96 12.61 0.31
CA MET A 21 -11.94 13.20 1.18
C MET A 21 -11.57 12.36 2.40
N PHE A 22 -12.28 11.25 2.68
CA PHE A 22 -12.07 10.48 3.92
C PHE A 22 -10.64 9.92 4.00
N THR A 23 -10.08 9.44 2.89
CA THR A 23 -8.69 8.96 2.84
C THR A 23 -7.68 10.08 3.08
N VAL A 24 -7.96 11.30 2.62
CA VAL A 24 -7.09 12.46 2.85
C VAL A 24 -7.10 12.85 4.33
N LEU A 25 -8.27 12.86 4.96
CA LEU A 25 -8.44 13.14 6.39
C LEU A 25 -7.73 12.11 7.28
N PHE A 26 -7.58 10.86 6.80
CA PHE A 26 -6.74 9.85 7.45
C PHE A 26 -5.24 10.11 7.24
N ALA A 27 -4.82 10.49 6.02
CA ALA A 27 -3.42 10.65 5.66
C ALA A 27 -2.73 11.81 6.41
N ILE A 28 -3.44 12.92 6.64
CA ILE A 28 -2.91 14.11 7.34
C ILE A 28 -2.32 13.75 8.73
N PRO A 29 -3.10 13.21 9.68
CA PRO A 29 -2.56 12.84 10.99
C PRO A 29 -1.58 11.67 10.90
N ARG A 30 -1.77 10.73 9.96
CA ARG A 30 -0.87 9.57 9.79
C ARG A 30 0.53 9.98 9.34
N THR A 31 0.67 11.11 8.65
CA THR A 31 1.95 11.63 8.16
C THR A 31 2.96 11.80 9.30
N ALA A 32 2.53 12.24 10.50
CA ALA A 32 3.42 12.33 11.66
C ALA A 32 4.02 10.97 12.04
N GLY A 33 3.21 9.90 12.03
CA GLY A 33 3.67 8.54 12.30
C GLY A 33 4.59 7.99 11.20
N TRP A 34 4.31 8.29 9.94
CA TRP A 34 5.21 7.92 8.83
C TRP A 34 6.59 8.57 8.99
N LEU A 35 6.64 9.86 9.35
CA LEU A 35 7.89 10.57 9.57
C LEU A 35 8.66 10.02 10.78
N ALA A 36 7.96 9.66 11.86
CA ALA A 36 8.58 9.04 13.03
C ALA A 36 9.25 7.70 12.66
N HIS A 37 8.53 6.80 11.98
CA HIS A 37 9.10 5.52 11.52
C HIS A 37 10.21 5.69 10.49
N TYR A 38 10.09 6.68 9.60
CA TYR A 38 11.17 7.00 8.67
C TYR A 38 12.43 7.45 9.41
N ARG A 39 12.29 8.27 10.45
CA ARG A 39 13.42 8.69 11.28
C ARG A 39 14.06 7.51 12.02
N GLU A 40 13.25 6.64 12.62
CA GLU A 40 13.72 5.41 13.28
C GLU A 40 14.53 4.53 12.33
N LEU A 41 14.08 4.38 11.07
CA LEU A 41 14.78 3.62 10.05
C LEU A 41 16.16 4.22 9.71
N LEU A 42 16.24 5.56 9.60
CA LEU A 42 17.50 6.26 9.35
C LEU A 42 18.48 6.15 10.51
N ASP A 43 17.98 6.20 11.75
CA ASP A 43 18.83 6.10 12.96
C ASP A 43 19.40 4.69 13.17
N GLN A 44 18.79 3.66 12.56
CA GLN A 44 19.23 2.27 12.62
C GLN A 44 20.22 1.87 11.51
N ASP A 45 20.68 2.80 10.67
CA ASP A 45 21.47 2.53 9.45
C ASP A 45 20.84 1.41 8.59
N ALA A 46 19.51 1.42 8.50
CA ALA A 46 18.77 0.33 7.90
C ALA A 46 19.02 0.27 6.39
N ARG A 47 19.27 -0.94 5.89
CA ARG A 47 19.50 -1.20 4.46
C ARG A 47 18.19 -1.22 3.68
N ILE A 48 18.28 -0.88 2.39
CA ILE A 48 17.16 -0.99 1.46
C ILE A 48 16.58 -2.41 1.44
N ALA A 49 15.25 -2.52 1.55
CA ALA A 49 14.54 -3.79 1.46
C ALA A 49 14.60 -4.34 0.02
N ARG A 50 15.14 -5.55 -0.15
CA ARG A 50 15.24 -6.26 -1.45
C ARG A 50 14.56 -7.63 -1.34
N PRO A 51 13.21 -7.69 -1.34
CA PRO A 51 12.50 -8.95 -1.29
C PRO A 51 12.83 -9.81 -2.52
N ARG A 52 12.94 -11.13 -2.32
CA ARG A 52 13.15 -12.10 -3.39
C ARG A 52 11.85 -12.84 -3.66
N GLN A 53 11.62 -13.19 -4.91
CA GLN A 53 10.51 -14.02 -5.33
C GLN A 53 11.03 -15.39 -5.78
N THR A 54 10.36 -16.45 -5.34
CA THR A 54 10.62 -17.80 -5.84
C THR A 54 9.89 -17.97 -7.18
N TYR A 55 10.62 -18.39 -8.21
CA TYR A 55 10.03 -18.69 -9.50
C TYR A 55 9.33 -20.06 -9.48
N SER A 56 8.03 -20.07 -9.73
CA SER A 56 7.20 -21.29 -9.85
C SER A 56 6.53 -21.39 -11.23
N GLY A 57 7.06 -20.68 -12.22
CA GLY A 57 6.54 -20.66 -13.58
C GLY A 57 7.06 -21.79 -14.46
N ALA A 58 6.78 -21.70 -15.75
CA ALA A 58 7.23 -22.68 -16.74
C ALA A 58 8.77 -22.69 -16.88
N PRO A 59 9.39 -23.83 -17.22
CA PRO A 59 10.79 -23.85 -17.58
C PRO A 59 11.06 -23.00 -18.84
N VAL A 60 12.34 -22.85 -19.19
CA VAL A 60 12.76 -22.20 -20.44
C VAL A 60 12.02 -22.83 -21.62
N ARG A 61 11.48 -21.99 -22.50
CA ARG A 61 10.71 -22.39 -23.68
C ARG A 61 11.06 -21.50 -24.85
N ASP A 62 11.08 -22.08 -26.04
CA ASP A 62 11.28 -21.34 -27.27
C ASP A 62 10.07 -20.47 -27.59
N TYR A 63 10.32 -19.35 -28.25
CA TYR A 63 9.27 -18.46 -28.70
C TYR A 63 8.54 -19.07 -29.90
N VAL A 64 7.22 -19.19 -29.81
CA VAL A 64 6.35 -19.59 -30.94
C VAL A 64 5.78 -18.34 -31.61
N PRO A 65 6.01 -18.11 -32.92
CA PRO A 65 5.39 -17.03 -33.68
C PRO A 65 3.87 -17.03 -33.54
N LEU A 66 3.25 -15.84 -33.54
CA LEU A 66 1.80 -15.72 -33.31
C LEU A 66 0.97 -16.56 -34.29
N THR A 67 1.40 -16.63 -35.55
CA THR A 67 0.77 -17.41 -36.63
C THR A 67 0.85 -18.93 -36.44
N GLU A 68 1.70 -19.40 -35.52
CA GLU A 68 1.96 -20.81 -35.24
C GLU A 68 1.44 -21.24 -33.86
N ARG A 69 0.73 -20.34 -33.15
CA ARG A 69 0.05 -20.67 -31.89
C ARG A 69 -1.34 -21.23 -32.23
N ALA A 70 -1.73 -22.31 -31.54
CA ALA A 70 -3.06 -22.92 -31.64
C ALA A 70 -4.16 -22.02 -31.06
#